data_AF-A0A1Q3BHU4-F1
#
_entry.id   AF-A0A1Q3BHU4-F1
#
_cell.length_a   1.000
_cell.length_b   1.000
_cell.length_c   1.000
_cell.angle_alpha   90.00
_cell.angle_beta   90.00
_cell.angle_gamma   90.00
#
_symmetry.space_group_name_H-M   'P 1'
#
loop_
_entity.id
_entity.type
_entity.pdbx_description
1 polymer ?
#
loop_
_entity_poly.entity_id
_entity_poly.type
_entity_poly.pdbx_seq_one_letter_code
_entity_poly.pdbx_strand_id
1 'polypeptide(L)'
;KETSRDIGDSMKKKYQGSIRVKGAQLQALRRDFETIAMNDGESVTSYCAITMEISNKMRFHGKKIDGVTIVEKILRSLTPKFNYVVYSIEESKDINALSLDE
;
A
#
# COMPACT_ATOMS: atom_id res chain seq x y z
N LYS A 1 -19.68 -2.03 -43.56
CA LYS A 1 -18.63 -2.96 -43.08
C LYS A 1 -17.89 -2.25 -41.97
N GLU A 2 -18.33 -2.39 -40.71
CA GLU A 2 -17.39 -2.28 -39.60
C GLU A 2 -16.48 -3.49 -39.72
N THR A 3 -15.23 -3.25 -40.05
CA THR A 3 -14.27 -4.30 -40.37
C THR A 3 -13.80 -4.94 -39.07
N SER A 4 -13.50 -6.23 -39.07
CA SER A 4 -12.90 -6.91 -37.90
C SER A 4 -11.64 -6.20 -37.37
N ARG A 5 -10.96 -5.43 -38.22
CA ARG A 5 -9.84 -4.53 -37.87
C ARG A 5 -10.27 -3.41 -36.93
N ASP A 6 -11.40 -2.75 -37.19
CA ASP A 6 -11.91 -1.64 -36.39
C ASP A 6 -12.32 -2.10 -34.97
N ILE A 7 -12.90 -3.30 -34.87
CA ILE A 7 -13.23 -3.95 -33.59
C ILE A 7 -11.93 -4.26 -32.83
N GLY A 8 -10.92 -4.83 -33.50
CA GLY A 8 -9.61 -5.14 -32.92
C GLY A 8 -8.89 -3.90 -32.37
N ASP A 9 -8.87 -2.81 -33.14
CA ASP A 9 -8.22 -1.56 -32.76
C ASP A 9 -8.94 -0.87 -31.58
N SER A 10 -10.27 -0.92 -31.55
CA SER A 10 -11.08 -0.42 -30.44
C SER A 10 -10.81 -1.20 -29.14
N MET A 11 -10.76 -2.53 -29.20
CA MET A 11 -10.42 -3.37 -28.04
C MET A 11 -9.01 -3.08 -27.52
N LYS A 12 -8.02 -2.96 -28.40
CA LYS A 12 -6.63 -2.63 -28.04
C LYS A 12 -6.54 -1.28 -27.34
N LYS A 13 -7.23 -0.25 -27.85
CA LYS A 13 -7.26 1.09 -27.27
C LYS A 13 -7.91 1.10 -25.88
N LYS A 14 -9.04 0.40 -25.69
CA LYS A 14 -9.69 0.24 -24.38
C LYS A 14 -8.78 -0.46 -23.38
N TYR A 15 -8.11 -1.53 -23.81
CA TYR A 15 -7.20 -2.30 -22.96
C TYR A 15 -5.98 -1.47 -22.53
N GLN A 16 -5.35 -0.74 -23.46
CA GLN A 16 -4.27 0.20 -23.14
C GLN A 16 -4.72 1.31 -22.18
N GLY A 17 -5.95 1.83 -22.36
CA GLY A 17 -6.56 2.78 -21.42
C GLY A 17 -6.71 2.17 -20.02
N SER A 18 -7.20 0.93 -19.92
CA SER A 18 -7.33 0.21 -18.66
C SER A 18 -5.97 0.00 -17.97
N ILE A 19 -4.93 -0.37 -18.72
CA ILE A 19 -3.56 -0.50 -18.18
C ILE A 19 -3.06 0.85 -17.65
N ARG A 20 -3.23 1.94 -18.42
CA ARG A 20 -2.82 3.29 -17.99
C ARG A 20 -3.54 3.74 -16.72
N VAL A 21 -4.84 3.48 -16.62
CA VAL A 21 -5.63 3.82 -15.43
C VAL A 21 -5.17 3.00 -14.21
N LYS A 22 -4.99 1.67 -14.36
CA LYS A 22 -4.45 0.82 -13.29
C LYS A 22 -3.05 1.27 -12.85
N GLY A 23 -2.21 1.67 -13.80
CA GLY A 23 -0.89 2.22 -13.51
C GLY A 23 -0.96 3.52 -12.70
N ALA A 24 -1.81 4.47 -13.11
CA ALA A 24 -1.99 5.74 -12.39
C ALA A 24 -2.53 5.54 -10.97
N GLN A 25 -3.51 4.64 -10.80
CA GLN A 25 -4.05 4.27 -9.48
C GLN A 25 -2.97 3.66 -8.58
N LEU A 26 -2.13 2.77 -9.11
CA LEU A 26 -1.03 2.20 -8.35
C LEU A 26 0.00 3.27 -7.93
N GLN A 27 0.27 4.27 -8.77
CA GLN A 27 1.18 5.36 -8.40
C GLN A 27 0.58 6.26 -7.31
N ALA A 28 -0.72 6.53 -7.35
CA ALA A 28 -1.39 7.27 -6.28
C ALA A 28 -1.28 6.51 -4.93
N LEU A 29 -1.57 5.21 -4.93
CA LEU A 29 -1.46 4.39 -3.72
C LEU A 29 -0.02 4.29 -3.19
N ARG A 30 0.99 4.24 -4.06
CA ARG A 30 2.40 4.29 -3.65
C ARG A 30 2.70 5.60 -2.93
N ARG A 31 2.27 6.72 -3.50
CA ARG A 31 2.42 8.03 -2.87
C ARG A 31 1.74 8.06 -1.50
N ASP A 32 0.50 7.58 -1.41
CA ASP A 32 -0.23 7.54 -0.15
C ASP A 32 0.52 6.70 0.90
N PHE A 33 1.00 5.51 0.51
CA PHE A 33 1.80 4.63 1.38
C PHE A 33 3.14 5.28 1.79
N GLU A 34 3.80 6.01 0.90
CA GLU A 34 5.05 6.70 1.21
C GLU A 34 4.81 7.87 2.19
N THR A 35 3.73 8.62 2.01
CA THR A 35 3.46 9.86 2.77
C THR A 35 2.61 9.69 4.03
N ILE A 36 1.89 8.57 4.17
CA ILE A 36 1.03 8.35 5.34
C ILE A 36 1.87 8.36 6.62
N ALA A 37 1.39 9.10 7.62
CA ALA A 37 1.96 9.19 8.94
C ALA A 37 0.84 9.32 9.97
N MET A 38 1.10 8.84 11.18
CA MET A 38 0.12 8.88 12.26
C MET A 38 -0.11 10.32 12.70
N ASN A 39 -1.36 10.71 12.84
CA ASN A 39 -1.70 12.05 13.31
C ASN A 39 -1.71 12.13 14.85
N ASP A 40 -1.54 13.33 15.38
CA ASP A 40 -1.69 13.57 16.81
C ASP A 40 -3.13 13.28 17.25
N GLY A 41 -3.29 12.41 18.25
CA GLY A 41 -4.59 12.00 18.76
C GLY A 41 -5.25 10.84 18.01
N GLU A 42 -4.69 10.40 16.89
CA GLU A 42 -5.10 9.15 16.22
C GLU A 42 -4.77 7.94 17.10
N SER A 43 -5.57 6.87 17.04
CA SER A 43 -5.24 5.61 17.72
C SER A 43 -4.31 4.77 16.84
N VAL A 44 -3.40 4.02 17.47
CA VAL A 44 -2.48 3.12 16.74
C VAL A 44 -3.26 2.11 15.89
N THR A 45 -4.35 1.55 16.42
CA THR A 45 -5.20 0.60 15.69
C THR A 45 -5.83 1.22 14.44
N SER A 46 -6.35 2.46 14.54
CA SER A 46 -6.90 3.18 13.40
C SER A 46 -5.83 3.39 12.33
N TYR A 47 -4.66 3.85 12.76
CA TYR A 47 -3.53 4.09 11.87
C TYR A 47 -3.06 2.82 11.15
N CYS A 48 -2.94 1.71 11.88
CA CYS A 48 -2.61 0.40 11.31
C CYS A 48 -3.67 -0.04 10.28
N ALA A 49 -4.96 0.14 10.58
CA ALA A 49 -6.04 -0.24 9.67
C ALA A 49 -5.96 0.53 8.33
N ILE A 50 -5.74 1.84 8.37
CA ILE A 50 -5.58 2.65 7.15
C ILE A 50 -4.34 2.19 6.35
N THR A 51 -3.23 1.94 7.03
CA THR A 51 -1.99 1.49 6.37
C THR A 51 -2.17 0.12 5.71
N MET A 52 -2.88 -0.80 6.36
CA MET A 52 -3.25 -2.10 5.79
C MET A 52 -4.20 -1.96 4.60
N GLU A 53 -5.18 -1.06 4.68
CA GLU A 53 -6.13 -0.81 3.57
C GLU A 53 -5.39 -0.33 2.30
N ILE A 54 -4.46 0.61 2.43
CA ILE A 54 -3.63 1.08 1.31
C ILE A 54 -2.80 -0.08 0.74
N SER A 55 -2.19 -0.87 1.62
CA SER A 55 -1.37 -2.03 1.22
C SER A 55 -2.19 -3.08 0.45
N ASN A 56 -3.41 -3.36 0.90
CA ASN A 56 -4.33 -4.28 0.24
C ASN A 56 -4.78 -3.75 -1.13
N LYS A 57 -5.04 -2.46 -1.26
CA LYS A 57 -5.30 -1.83 -2.57
C LYS A 57 -4.08 -1.97 -3.49
N MET A 58 -2.86 -1.76 -2.99
CA MET A 58 -1.64 -1.95 -3.78
C MET A 58 -1.49 -3.40 -4.26
N ARG A 59 -1.75 -4.39 -3.39
CA ARG A 59 -1.78 -5.82 -3.74
C ARG A 59 -2.79 -6.12 -4.84
N PHE A 60 -4.00 -5.60 -4.71
CA PHE A 60 -5.05 -5.72 -5.72
C PHE A 60 -4.63 -5.16 -7.09
N HIS A 61 -3.87 -4.07 -7.11
CA HIS A 61 -3.29 -3.48 -8.33
C HIS A 61 -1.99 -4.17 -8.81
N GLY A 62 -1.63 -5.33 -8.25
CA GLY A 62 -0.53 -6.18 -8.71
C GLY A 62 0.84 -5.87 -8.11
N LYS A 63 0.93 -4.99 -7.11
CA LYS A 63 2.17 -4.74 -6.37
C LYS A 63 2.33 -5.80 -5.27
N LYS A 64 3.45 -6.51 -5.29
CA LYS A 64 3.86 -7.33 -4.14
C LYS A 64 4.35 -6.41 -3.02
N ILE A 65 3.74 -6.54 -1.85
CA ILE A 65 4.14 -5.91 -0.60
C ILE A 65 3.99 -6.95 0.52
N ASP A 66 5.12 -7.30 1.14
CA ASP A 66 5.16 -8.25 2.25
C ASP A 66 4.73 -7.58 3.57
N GLY A 67 4.40 -8.41 4.57
CA GLY A 67 3.97 -7.93 5.88
C GLY A 67 5.05 -7.12 6.60
N VAL A 68 6.32 -7.50 6.45
CA VAL A 68 7.46 -6.81 7.09
C VAL A 68 7.54 -5.36 6.61
N THR A 69 7.39 -5.11 5.31
CA THR A 69 7.36 -3.76 4.73
C THR A 69 6.23 -2.92 5.32
N ILE A 70 5.07 -3.52 5.58
CA ILE A 70 3.93 -2.83 6.19
C ILE A 70 4.23 -2.50 7.65
N VAL A 71 4.77 -3.44 8.42
CA VAL A 71 5.14 -3.24 9.83
C VAL A 71 6.23 -2.19 9.96
N GLU A 72 7.30 -2.26 9.16
CA GLU A 72 8.35 -1.25 9.12
C GLU A 72 7.79 0.14 8.77
N LYS A 73 6.87 0.20 7.80
CA LYS A 73 6.20 1.45 7.45
C LYS A 73 5.46 2.01 8.66
N ILE A 74 4.64 1.19 9.33
CA ILE A 74 3.87 1.61 10.52
C ILE A 74 4.83 2.15 11.58
N LEU A 75 5.82 1.37 12.00
CA LEU A 75 6.75 1.74 13.06
C LEU A 75 7.49 3.05 12.78
N ARG A 76 7.93 3.26 11.53
CA ARG A 76 8.69 4.46 11.12
C ARG A 76 7.85 5.74 11.11
N SER A 77 6.53 5.63 11.04
CA SER A 77 5.64 6.80 10.94
C SER A 77 4.59 6.89 12.05
N LEU A 78 4.81 6.17 13.16
CA LEU A 78 4.16 6.47 14.44
C LEU A 78 4.65 7.82 14.98
N THR A 79 3.82 8.45 15.81
CA THR A 79 4.20 9.69 16.48
C THR A 79 5.29 9.44 17.54
N PRO A 80 6.09 10.45 17.91
CA PRO A 80 7.20 10.29 18.87
C PRO A 80 6.79 9.73 20.24
N LYS A 81 5.51 9.83 20.61
CA LYS A 81 4.93 9.22 21.81
C LYS A 81 5.18 7.70 21.89
N PHE A 82 5.33 7.04 20.75
CA PHE A 82 5.54 5.59 20.68
C PHE A 82 7.01 5.18 20.48
N ASN A 83 7.95 6.13 20.46
CA ASN A 83 9.37 5.84 20.19
C ASN A 83 9.95 4.76 21.11
N TYR A 84 9.61 4.78 22.40
CA TYR A 84 10.09 3.76 23.34
C TYR A 84 9.66 2.33 22.93
N VAL A 85 8.43 2.17 22.46
CA VAL A 85 7.89 0.90 21.98
C VAL A 85 8.59 0.49 20.69
N VAL A 86 8.77 1.44 19.75
CA VAL A 86 9.48 1.20 18.48
C VAL A 86 10.90 0.70 18.75
N TYR A 87 11.67 1.40 19.59
CA TYR A 87 13.04 0.99 19.93
C TYR A 87 13.11 -0.39 20.58
N SER A 88 12.17 -0.69 21.48
CA SER A 88 12.12 -2.00 22.15
C SER A 88 11.88 -3.14 21.15
N ILE A 89 11.01 -2.92 20.16
CA ILE A 89 10.74 -3.87 19.08
C ILE A 89 11.98 -4.03 18.19
N GLU A 90 12.61 -2.93 17.77
CA GLU A 90 13.79 -2.97 16.90
C GLU A 90 14.99 -3.68 17.58
N GLU A 91 15.22 -3.43 18.86
CA GLU A 91 16.29 -4.05 19.64
C GLU A 91 16.08 -5.55 19.83
N SER A 92 14.83 -6.00 19.96
CA SER A 92 14.49 -7.42 20.12
C SER A 92 14.77 -8.28 18.88
N LYS A 93 15.11 -7.67 17.73
CA LYS A 93 15.24 -8.32 16.41
C LYS A 93 13.99 -9.09 15.95
N ASP A 94 12.84 -8.80 16.56
CA ASP A 94 11.59 -9.55 16.37
C ASP A 94 10.71 -9.00 15.23
N ILE A 95 11.25 -8.08 14.42
CA ILE A 95 10.53 -7.48 13.28
C ILE A 95 10.13 -8.54 12.25
N ASN A 96 10.93 -9.60 12.09
CA ASN A 96 10.64 -10.69 11.17
C ASN A 96 9.55 -11.67 11.67
N ALA A 97 9.23 -11.68 12.97
CA ALA A 97 8.16 -12.52 13.53
C ALA A 97 6.83 -11.78 13.64
N LEU A 98 6.83 -10.44 13.46
CA LEU A 98 5.63 -9.62 13.37
C LEU A 98 4.96 -9.83 12.01
N SER A 99 4.29 -10.97 11.84
CA SER A 99 3.25 -11.08 10.81
C SER A 99 1.99 -10.39 11.33
N LEU A 100 1.45 -9.45 10.55
CA LEU A 100 0.08 -8.99 10.76
C LEU A 100 -0.83 -10.17 10.37
N ASP A 101 -1.49 -10.76 11.36
CA ASP A 101 -2.55 -11.76 11.14
C ASP A 101 -3.69 -11.06 10.37
N GLU A 102 -4.08 -11.63 9.22
CA GLU A 102 -5.13 -11.10 8.32
C GLU A 102 -6.55 -11.39 8.82
#